data_AF-A0A1Q3L3J6-F1
#
_entry.id   AF-A0A1Q3L3J6-F1
#
_cell.length_a   1.000
_cell.length_b   1.000
_cell.length_c   1.000
_cell.angle_alpha   90.00
_cell.angle_beta   90.00
_cell.angle_gamma   90.00
#
_symmetry.space_group_name_H-M   'P 1'
#
loop_
_entity.id
_entity.type
_entity.pdbx_description
1 polymer ?
#
loop_
_entity_poly.entity_id
_entity_poly.type
_entity_poly.pdbx_seq_one_letter_code
_entity_poly.pdbx_strand_id
1 'polypeptide(L)'
;MASWTGPTDVTGAWIGEGAPTDTGKVQKWIDKAEREIRFRVPDIQTRIDAEAAESPARTDLLELAKDVTVAMVMRVFRNPEGIRQANTTTGPFTDSVTYGGDVPGGLGLTDDELAKLQGARGGAFSIDLIPSTSPFYVGPS
;
A
#
# COMPACT_ATOMS: atom_id res chain seq x y z
N MET A 1 -3.86 9.97 -18.15
CA MET A 1 -2.78 9.09 -17.65
C MET A 1 -3.29 7.67 -17.70
N ALA A 2 -2.47 6.72 -18.14
CA ALA A 2 -2.84 5.31 -18.15
C ALA A 2 -2.88 4.77 -16.70
N SER A 3 -3.80 3.85 -16.41
CA SER A 3 -3.86 3.13 -15.12
C SER A 3 -2.78 2.05 -15.10
N TRP A 4 -2.15 1.84 -13.95
CA TRP A 4 -1.25 0.69 -13.74
C TRP A 4 -2.04 -0.59 -13.49
N THR A 5 -3.20 -0.46 -12.86
CA THR A 5 -4.05 -1.56 -12.38
C THR A 5 -5.37 -1.57 -13.14
N GLY A 6 -5.90 -2.76 -13.43
CA GLY A 6 -7.22 -2.98 -14.02
C GLY A 6 -8.19 -3.69 -13.07
N PRO A 7 -9.50 -3.73 -13.41
CA PRO A 7 -10.50 -4.39 -12.56
C PRO A 7 -10.23 -5.88 -12.38
N THR A 8 -9.62 -6.52 -13.39
CA THR A 8 -9.23 -7.93 -13.36
C THR A 8 -8.19 -8.23 -12.29
N ASP A 9 -7.30 -7.29 -11.96
CA ASP A 9 -6.29 -7.47 -10.92
C ASP A 9 -6.96 -7.56 -9.54
N VAL A 10 -7.99 -6.73 -9.31
CA VAL A 10 -8.78 -6.74 -8.08
C VAL A 10 -9.63 -8.00 -7.98
N THR A 11 -10.35 -8.37 -9.04
CA THR A 11 -11.21 -9.58 -9.02
C THR A 11 -10.40 -10.87 -9.01
N GLY A 12 -9.22 -10.87 -9.65
CA GLY A 12 -8.32 -12.02 -9.68
C GLY A 12 -7.66 -12.30 -8.32
N ALA A 13 -7.42 -11.25 -7.52
CA ALA A 13 -6.94 -11.37 -6.15
C ALA A 13 -8.06 -11.68 -5.12
N TRP A 14 -9.32 -11.78 -5.56
CA TRP A 14 -10.45 -11.92 -4.65
C TRP A 14 -10.64 -13.36 -4.15
N ILE A 15 -10.48 -13.57 -2.84
CA ILE A 15 -10.67 -14.89 -2.21
C ILE A 15 -12.05 -14.97 -1.53
N GLY A 16 -12.87 -15.96 -1.87
CA GLY A 16 -14.18 -16.18 -1.26
C GLY A 16 -15.31 -15.36 -1.89
N GLU A 17 -16.46 -15.28 -1.20
CA GLU A 17 -17.68 -14.67 -1.74
C GLU A 17 -17.61 -13.13 -1.81
N GLY A 18 -18.58 -12.53 -2.51
CA GLY A 18 -18.78 -11.08 -2.54
C GLY A 18 -17.87 -10.30 -3.49
N ALA A 19 -17.28 -10.95 -4.49
CA ALA A 19 -16.45 -10.27 -5.50
C ALA A 19 -17.27 -9.18 -6.22
N PRO A 20 -16.72 -7.96 -6.38
CA PRO A 20 -17.44 -6.89 -7.07
C PRO A 20 -17.62 -7.23 -8.54
N THR A 21 -18.87 -7.18 -9.02
CA THR A 21 -19.23 -7.48 -10.41
C THR A 21 -19.27 -6.24 -11.30
N ASP A 22 -19.41 -5.05 -10.70
CA ASP A 22 -19.45 -3.77 -11.39
C ASP A 22 -18.02 -3.26 -11.65
N THR A 23 -17.44 -3.70 -12.77
CA THR A 23 -16.08 -3.35 -13.19
C THR A 23 -15.88 -1.83 -13.37
N GLY A 24 -16.94 -1.10 -13.73
CA GLY A 24 -16.90 0.37 -13.84
C GLY A 24 -16.75 1.05 -12.48
N LYS A 25 -17.41 0.54 -11.43
CA LYS A 25 -17.18 1.01 -10.06
C LYS A 25 -15.79 0.63 -9.56
N VAL A 26 -15.34 -0.60 -9.83
CA VAL A 26 -13.99 -1.04 -9.46
C VAL A 26 -12.94 -0.12 -10.06
N GLN A 27 -13.04 0.20 -11.36
CA GLN A 27 -12.11 1.12 -12.02
C GLN A 27 -12.10 2.52 -11.36
N LYS A 28 -13.27 3.07 -11.01
CA LYS A 28 -13.32 4.37 -10.33
C LYS A 28 -12.57 4.38 -9.00
N TRP A 29 -12.57 3.27 -8.28
CA TRP A 29 -11.83 3.13 -7.01
C TRP A 29 -10.34 2.90 -7.24
N ILE A 30 -9.97 2.14 -8.27
CA ILE A 30 -8.58 2.02 -8.74
C ILE A 30 -8.02 3.41 -9.07
N ASP A 31 -8.73 4.20 -9.88
CA ASP A 31 -8.30 5.55 -10.25
C ASP A 31 -8.09 6.47 -9.04
N LYS A 32 -8.93 6.31 -8.00
CA LYS A 32 -8.77 7.06 -6.74
C LYS A 32 -7.54 6.58 -5.96
N ALA A 33 -7.34 5.26 -5.85
CA ALA A 33 -6.18 4.69 -5.16
C ALA A 33 -4.87 5.13 -5.83
N GLU A 34 -4.77 5.02 -7.15
CA GLU A 34 -3.56 5.46 -7.86
C GLU A 34 -3.32 6.97 -7.76
N ARG A 35 -4.38 7.80 -7.72
CA ARG A 35 -4.23 9.24 -7.44
C ARG A 35 -3.67 9.49 -6.04
N GLU A 36 -4.13 8.77 -5.03
CA GLU A 36 -3.60 8.89 -3.66
C GLU A 36 -2.13 8.43 -3.61
N ILE A 37 -1.78 7.33 -4.28
CA ILE A 37 -0.38 6.88 -4.39
C ILE A 37 0.49 7.95 -5.04
N ARG A 38 0.08 8.51 -6.18
CA ARG A 38 0.84 9.59 -6.85
C ARG A 38 0.92 10.86 -5.99
N PHE A 39 -0.09 11.15 -5.17
CA PHE A 39 -0.04 12.27 -4.24
C PHE A 39 0.99 12.05 -3.13
N ARG A 40 1.06 10.83 -2.57
CA ARG A 40 2.00 10.47 -1.49
C ARG A 40 3.42 10.20 -1.96
N VAL A 41 3.58 9.73 -3.20
CA VAL A 41 4.87 9.40 -3.84
C VAL A 41 4.93 10.08 -5.22
N PRO A 42 5.19 11.40 -5.30
CA PRO A 42 5.07 12.17 -6.55
C PRO A 42 5.99 11.73 -7.68
N ASP A 43 7.13 11.13 -7.36
CA ASP A 43 8.15 10.66 -8.30
C ASP A 43 7.95 9.20 -8.75
N ILE A 44 6.89 8.53 -8.28
CA ILE A 44 6.68 7.09 -8.50
C ILE A 44 6.64 6.72 -9.98
N GLN A 45 5.98 7.52 -10.83
CA GLN A 45 5.89 7.21 -12.26
C GLN A 45 7.27 7.27 -12.91
N THR A 46 8.05 8.30 -12.63
CA THR A 46 9.42 8.45 -13.14
C THR A 46 10.30 7.27 -12.72
N ARG A 47 10.14 6.78 -11.48
CA ARG A 47 10.90 5.63 -10.96
C ARG A 47 10.47 4.32 -11.62
N ILE A 48 9.18 4.11 -11.83
CA ILE A 48 8.65 2.97 -12.58
C ILE A 48 9.20 2.97 -14.00
N ASP A 49 9.17 4.12 -14.68
CA ASP A 49 9.65 4.25 -16.06
C ASP A 49 11.16 4.01 -16.16
N ALA A 50 11.93 4.50 -15.16
CA ALA A 50 13.37 4.26 -15.08
C ALA A 50 13.69 2.78 -14.85
N GLU A 51 12.98 2.11 -13.94
CA GLU A 51 13.20 0.70 -13.65
C GLU A 51 12.76 -0.21 -14.80
N ALA A 52 11.74 0.17 -15.58
CA ALA A 52 11.33 -0.56 -16.77
C ALA A 52 12.43 -0.63 -17.85
N ALA A 53 13.44 0.24 -17.78
CA ALA A 53 14.63 0.19 -18.64
C ALA A 53 15.74 -0.72 -18.09
N GLU A 54 15.63 -1.20 -16.85
CA GLU A 54 16.57 -2.12 -16.21
C GLU A 54 16.20 -3.58 -16.51
N SER A 55 17.20 -4.43 -16.78
CA SER A 55 17.02 -5.87 -16.98
C SER A 55 18.15 -6.64 -16.28
N PRO A 56 17.88 -7.34 -15.16
CA PRO A 56 16.57 -7.49 -14.52
C PRO A 56 16.11 -6.21 -13.80
N ALA A 57 14.80 -6.13 -13.53
CA ALA A 57 14.25 -5.11 -12.63
C ALA A 57 14.87 -5.26 -11.23
N ARG A 58 15.02 -4.15 -10.52
CA ARG A 58 15.73 -4.11 -9.23
C ARG A 58 14.84 -4.48 -8.06
N THR A 59 13.57 -4.10 -8.14
CA THR A 59 12.59 -4.12 -7.06
C THR A 59 11.17 -4.48 -7.52
N ASP A 60 10.93 -4.54 -8.83
CA ASP A 60 9.61 -4.77 -9.42
C ASP A 60 8.59 -3.69 -9.02
N LEU A 61 9.00 -2.41 -9.00
CA LEU A 61 8.21 -1.29 -8.46
C LEU A 61 6.82 -1.16 -9.09
N LEU A 62 6.68 -1.47 -10.38
CA LEU A 62 5.37 -1.46 -11.05
C LEU A 62 4.42 -2.49 -10.42
N GLU A 63 4.91 -3.71 -10.16
CA GLU A 63 4.10 -4.77 -9.55
C GLU A 63 3.79 -4.44 -8.09
N LEU A 64 4.74 -3.87 -7.34
CA LEU A 64 4.48 -3.35 -5.99
C LEU A 64 3.39 -2.25 -6.00
N ALA A 65 3.39 -1.35 -6.98
CA ALA A 65 2.36 -0.31 -7.11
C ALA A 65 0.98 -0.90 -7.42
N LYS A 66 0.90 -1.95 -8.24
CA LYS A 66 -0.34 -2.70 -8.50
C LYS A 66 -0.84 -3.39 -7.25
N ASP A 67 0.02 -4.10 -6.53
CA ASP A 67 -0.33 -4.81 -5.29
C ASP A 67 -0.89 -3.87 -4.24
N VAL A 68 -0.26 -2.70 -4.04
CA VAL A 68 -0.75 -1.69 -3.09
C VAL A 68 -2.09 -1.11 -3.55
N THR A 69 -2.24 -0.85 -4.85
CA THR A 69 -3.52 -0.37 -5.41
C THR A 69 -4.65 -1.38 -5.17
N VAL A 70 -4.40 -2.66 -5.44
CA VAL A 70 -5.35 -3.76 -5.20
C VAL A 70 -5.68 -3.87 -3.72
N ALA A 71 -4.69 -3.81 -2.82
CA ALA A 71 -4.90 -3.88 -1.38
C ALA A 71 -5.78 -2.74 -0.86
N MET A 72 -5.52 -1.50 -1.30
CA MET A 72 -6.33 -0.33 -0.96
C MET A 72 -7.79 -0.50 -1.41
N VAL A 73 -8.01 -0.96 -2.65
CA VAL A 73 -9.36 -1.18 -3.18
C VAL A 73 -10.06 -2.32 -2.46
N MET A 74 -9.40 -3.46 -2.24
CA MET A 74 -9.98 -4.59 -1.51
C MET A 74 -10.39 -4.20 -0.09
N ARG A 75 -9.60 -3.36 0.60
CA ARG A 75 -9.96 -2.86 1.94
C ARG A 75 -11.28 -2.11 1.96
N VAL A 76 -11.52 -1.26 0.96
CA VAL A 76 -12.79 -0.53 0.80
C VAL A 76 -13.94 -1.50 0.50
N PHE A 77 -13.78 -2.40 -0.46
CA PHE A 77 -14.88 -3.28 -0.89
C PHE A 77 -15.22 -4.37 0.14
N ARG A 78 -14.26 -4.80 0.96
CA ARG A 78 -14.49 -5.81 2.01
C ARG A 78 -15.14 -5.23 3.26
N ASN A 79 -14.95 -3.95 3.52
CA ASN A 79 -15.57 -3.26 4.64
C ASN A 79 -16.12 -1.90 4.20
N PRO A 80 -17.12 -1.85 3.31
CA PRO A 80 -17.60 -0.60 2.72
C PRO A 80 -18.24 0.32 3.77
N GLU A 81 -18.72 -0.23 4.87
CA GLU A 81 -19.32 0.51 5.99
C GLU A 81 -18.28 1.00 7.00
N GLY A 82 -17.00 0.62 6.86
CA GLY A 82 -15.93 1.02 7.77
C GLY A 82 -16.12 0.53 9.22
N ILE A 83 -16.86 -0.57 9.39
CA ILE A 83 -17.20 -1.10 10.71
C ILE A 83 -15.94 -1.67 11.37
N ARG A 84 -15.62 -1.17 12.57
CA ARG A 84 -14.51 -1.67 13.40
C ARG A 84 -14.88 -2.97 14.14
N GLN A 85 -16.13 -3.09 14.53
CA GLN A 85 -16.65 -4.24 15.28
C GLN A 85 -18.10 -4.48 14.88
N ALA A 86 -18.40 -5.66 14.37
CA ALA A 86 -19.76 -6.12 14.14
C ALA A 86 -20.09 -7.16 15.22
N ASN A 87 -21.12 -6.88 16.02
CA ASN A 87 -21.68 -7.84 16.96
C ASN A 87 -23.05 -8.25 16.45
N THR A 88 -23.17 -9.48 15.96
CA THR A 88 -24.46 -10.01 15.49
C THR A 88 -24.96 -11.01 16.52
N THR A 89 -25.97 -10.62 17.28
CA THR A 89 -26.69 -11.52 18.19
C THR A 89 -27.84 -12.17 17.43
N THR A 90 -27.75 -13.47 17.17
CA THR A 90 -28.88 -14.27 16.68
C THR A 90 -29.23 -15.31 17.74
N GLY A 91 -30.23 -15.01 18.58
CA GLY A 91 -30.65 -15.91 19.67
C GLY A 91 -29.57 -16.10 20.74
N PRO A 92 -29.33 -17.32 21.28
CA PRO A 92 -28.29 -17.56 22.29
C PRO A 92 -26.85 -17.55 21.73
N PHE A 93 -26.67 -17.37 20.42
CA PHE A 93 -25.36 -17.32 19.78
C PHE A 93 -24.96 -15.88 19.48
N THR A 94 -23.75 -15.54 19.93
CA THR A 94 -23.10 -14.26 19.68
C THR A 94 -21.94 -14.50 18.73
N ASP A 95 -21.99 -13.94 17.53
CA ASP A 95 -20.85 -13.84 16.62
C ASP A 95 -20.22 -12.45 16.73
N SER A 96 -18.93 -12.40 17.06
CA SER A 96 -18.15 -11.16 17.14
C SER A 96 -17.06 -11.19 16.08
N VAL A 97 -17.11 -10.24 15.13
CA VAL A 97 -16.05 -10.03 14.14
C VAL A 97 -15.39 -8.69 14.43
N THR A 98 -14.09 -8.73 14.76
CA THR A 98 -13.26 -7.55 14.95
C THR A 98 -12.40 -7.34 13.70
N TYR A 99 -12.61 -6.23 12.99
CA TYR A 99 -11.79 -5.87 11.84
C TYR A 99 -10.59 -5.03 12.32
N GLY A 100 -9.38 -5.60 12.27
CA GLY A 100 -8.14 -4.92 12.66
C GLY A 100 -7.62 -3.95 11.61
N GLY A 101 -7.08 -2.81 12.04
CA GLY A 101 -6.39 -1.82 11.19
C GLY A 101 -6.70 -0.37 11.57
N ASP A 102 -5.78 0.56 11.28
CA ASP A 102 -5.94 1.99 11.59
C ASP A 102 -7.08 2.66 10.80
N VAL A 103 -7.34 2.18 9.58
CA VAL A 103 -8.39 2.71 8.69
C VAL A 103 -9.27 1.58 8.12
N PRO A 104 -10.16 0.99 8.93
CA PRO A 104 -11.06 -0.05 8.44
C PRO A 104 -11.98 0.54 7.35
N GLY A 105 -12.04 -0.12 6.20
CA GLY A 105 -12.89 0.30 5.08
C GLY A 105 -12.44 1.55 4.33
N GLY A 106 -11.31 2.17 4.73
CA GLY A 106 -10.84 3.40 4.11
C GLY A 106 -9.98 3.17 2.88
N LEU A 107 -10.09 4.11 1.94
CA LEU A 107 -9.16 4.24 0.83
C LEU A 107 -7.92 5.01 1.33
N GLY A 108 -6.94 4.30 1.86
CA GLY A 108 -5.72 4.90 2.40
C GLY A 108 -4.54 3.95 2.34
N LEU A 109 -3.35 4.53 2.18
CA LEU A 109 -2.07 3.85 2.27
C LEU A 109 -1.72 3.58 3.73
N THR A 110 -1.27 2.37 4.04
CA THR A 110 -0.60 2.08 5.31
C THR A 110 0.87 2.53 5.25
N ASP A 111 1.50 2.65 6.42
CA ASP A 111 2.93 2.99 6.49
C ASP A 111 3.81 1.92 5.82
N ASP A 112 3.46 0.63 5.95
CA ASP A 112 4.16 -0.47 5.29
C ASP A 112 4.01 -0.42 3.77
N GLU A 113 2.80 -0.12 3.26
CA GLU A 113 2.55 0.07 1.83
C GLU A 113 3.34 1.27 1.31
N LEU A 114 3.37 2.37 2.05
CA LEU A 114 4.16 3.54 1.70
C LEU A 114 5.66 3.23 1.70
N ALA A 115 6.16 2.47 2.67
CA ALA A 115 7.56 2.07 2.76
C ALA A 115 7.97 1.20 1.56
N LYS A 116 7.10 0.27 1.11
CA LYS A 116 7.32 -0.51 -0.12
C LYS A 116 7.50 0.38 -1.34
N LEU A 117 6.64 1.41 -1.49
CA LEU A 117 6.67 2.31 -2.64
C LEU A 117 7.84 3.31 -2.60
N GLN A 118 8.27 3.72 -1.42
CA GLN A 118 9.43 4.62 -1.25
C GLN A 118 10.77 3.87 -1.37
N GLY A 119 10.76 2.55 -1.27
CA GLY A 119 11.97 1.74 -1.13
C GLY A 119 12.54 1.86 0.28
N ALA A 120 13.27 0.83 0.73
CA ALA A 120 13.95 0.89 2.02
C ALA A 120 14.86 2.12 2.04
N ARG A 121 14.57 3.10 2.92
CA ARG A 121 15.55 4.10 3.34
C ARG A 121 16.63 3.40 4.17
N GLY A 122 17.44 2.58 3.52
CA GLY A 122 18.64 1.96 4.06
C GLY A 122 19.75 3.00 4.18
N GLY A 123 19.56 3.91 5.11
CA GLY A 123 20.58 4.84 5.58
C GLY A 123 20.38 5.00 7.06
N ALA A 124 20.91 4.07 7.85
CA ALA A 124 21.14 4.35 9.26
C ALA A 124 22.05 5.58 9.31
N PHE A 125 21.50 6.74 9.69
CA PHE A 125 22.34 7.86 10.08
C PHE A 125 23.09 7.38 11.33
N SER A 126 24.32 6.89 11.18
CA SER A 126 25.24 6.84 12.30
C SER A 126 25.57 8.29 12.64
N ILE A 127 24.77 8.89 13.51
CA ILE A 127 25.20 10.11 14.18
C ILE A 127 26.38 9.67 15.03
N ASP A 128 27.58 9.99 14.56
CA ASP A 128 28.77 9.83 15.37
C ASP A 128 28.66 10.84 16.53
N LEU A 129 28.40 10.32 17.73
CA LEU A 129 28.28 11.12 18.95
C LEU A 129 29.65 11.59 19.45
N ILE A 130 30.74 11.22 18.76
CA ILE A 130 32.08 11.71 19.06
C ILE A 130 32.28 13.04 18.32
N PRO A 131 32.36 14.18 19.04
CA PRO A 131 32.68 15.45 18.39
C PRO A 131 34.08 15.35 17.75
N SER A 132 34.28 16.03 16.61
CA SER A 132 35.54 16.04 15.84
C SER A 132 36.75 16.60 16.62
N THR A 133 36.53 17.10 17.83
CA THR A 133 37.54 17.60 18.76
C THR A 133 38.00 16.54 19.78
N SER A 134 37.39 15.35 19.80
CA SER A 134 37.79 14.25 20.68
C SER A 134 39.11 13.61 20.23
N PRO A 135 40.04 13.30 21.15
CA PRO A 135 41.27 12.57 20.83
C PRO A 135 41.03 11.12 20.36
N PHE A 136 39.79 10.64 20.40
CA PHE A 136 39.37 9.31 19.92
C PHE A 136 38.61 9.35 18.59
N TYR A 137 38.48 10.51 17.94
CA TYR A 137 37.83 10.63 16.64
C TYR A 137 38.70 10.02 15.53
N VAL A 138 38.17 9.03 14.81
CA VAL A 138 38.80 8.44 13.62
C VAL A 138 37.83 8.68 12.46
N GLY A 139 38.10 9.71 11.65
CA GLY A 139 37.23 10.07 10.53
C GLY A 139 37.13 8.98 9.45
N PRO A 140 36.08 9.00 8.61
CA PRO A 140 35.92 8.02 7.54
C PRO A 140 37.04 8.18 6.49
N SER A 141 37.65 7.07 6.11
CA SER A 141 38.60 6.94 4.99
C SER A 141 37.89 6.96 3.64
#